data_AF-A0A4V6E866-F1
#
_entry.id   AF-A0A4V6E866-F1
#
_cell.length_a   1.000
_cell.length_b   1.000
_cell.length_c   1.000
_cell.angle_alpha   90.00
_cell.angle_beta   90.00
_cell.angle_gamma   90.00
#
_symmetry.space_group_name_H-M   'P 1'
#
loop_
_entity.id
_entity.type
_entity.pdbx_description
1 polymer ?
#
loop_
_entity_poly.entity_id
_entity_poly.type
_entity_poly.pdbx_seq_one_letter_code
_entity_poly.pdbx_strand_id
1 'polypeptide(L)'
;LFHDREATAIGVPNYVVDPESDDREHNLRRSLGDLFKRDPDATGGHTSTDPYKFYEQCLEMSMVRIARARRALRGGHYELVFAYTSGLDLVGHVTYDRPALQRAAYDELDEFVGELRDDLTDEDELLLVSDHGLQDGVHTDEAMVAGTEESMIEAIDSVVNVRSAVEAELGSTDHSSDQEEKSFSETNSAEVKGQLEDLGYL
;
A
#
# COMPACT_ATOMS: atom_id res chain seq x y z
N LEU A 1 5.34 6.73 -17.21
CA LEU A 1 4.16 7.31 -17.88
C LEU A 1 3.05 6.27 -18.01
N PHE A 2 1.83 6.63 -17.63
CA PHE A 2 0.59 5.89 -17.86
C PHE A 2 -0.31 6.74 -18.77
N HIS A 3 -0.46 6.37 -20.05
CA HIS A 3 -1.13 7.21 -21.06
C HIS A 3 -0.63 8.66 -21.06
N ASP A 4 0.68 8.83 -21.23
CA ASP A 4 1.39 10.11 -21.26
C ASP A 4 1.33 10.95 -19.96
N ARG A 5 0.78 10.40 -18.87
CA ARG A 5 0.74 11.02 -17.53
C ARG A 5 1.83 10.49 -16.63
N GLU A 6 2.35 11.33 -15.74
CA GLU A 6 3.35 10.91 -14.75
C GLU A 6 2.72 9.95 -13.73
N ALA A 7 3.32 8.77 -13.59
CA ALA A 7 2.78 7.70 -12.76
C ALA A 7 3.90 6.91 -12.11
N THR A 8 3.66 6.44 -10.89
CA THR A 8 4.59 5.59 -10.14
C THR A 8 3.91 4.32 -9.64
N ALA A 9 4.68 3.24 -9.57
CA ALA A 9 4.22 1.95 -9.11
C ALA A 9 5.06 1.50 -7.92
N ILE A 10 4.40 1.09 -6.84
CA ILE A 10 5.03 0.72 -5.57
C ILE A 10 4.66 -0.71 -5.26
N GLY A 11 5.63 -1.61 -5.41
CA GLY A 11 5.51 -2.98 -4.94
C GLY A 11 4.71 -3.93 -5.79
N VAL A 12 4.59 -3.66 -7.09
CA VAL A 12 3.86 -4.55 -8.00
C VAL A 12 4.46 -5.96 -7.95
N PRO A 13 3.69 -6.99 -7.57
CA PRO A 13 4.20 -8.33 -7.40
C PRO A 13 4.64 -8.91 -8.74
N ASN A 14 5.78 -9.62 -8.75
CA ASN A 14 6.35 -10.30 -9.92
C ASN A 14 6.75 -9.38 -11.10
N TYR A 15 6.52 -8.07 -11.01
CA TYR A 15 7.00 -7.06 -11.94
C TYR A 15 8.02 -6.20 -11.21
N VAL A 16 9.25 -6.71 -11.18
CA VAL A 16 10.39 -5.90 -10.74
C VAL A 16 10.67 -4.88 -11.85
N VAL A 17 10.09 -3.69 -11.71
CA VAL A 17 10.23 -2.60 -12.70
C VAL A 17 11.69 -2.15 -12.80
N ASP A 18 12.45 -2.27 -11.69
CA ASP A 18 13.89 -2.11 -11.63
C ASP A 18 14.54 -3.31 -10.90
N PRO A 19 15.15 -4.26 -11.64
CA PRO A 19 15.79 -5.49 -11.11
C PRO A 19 16.87 -5.25 -10.06
N GLU A 20 17.44 -4.05 -9.99
CA GLU A 20 18.47 -3.68 -9.03
C GLU A 20 17.89 -3.00 -7.78
N SER A 21 16.58 -2.70 -7.78
CA SER A 21 15.88 -2.11 -6.63
C SER A 21 15.24 -3.19 -5.74
N ASP A 22 16.01 -3.71 -4.79
CA ASP A 22 15.45 -4.50 -3.69
C ASP A 22 14.88 -3.55 -2.63
N ASP A 23 13.55 -3.48 -2.51
CA ASP A 23 12.95 -2.72 -1.42
C ASP A 23 12.84 -3.54 -0.12
N ARG A 24 12.51 -2.84 0.98
CA ARG A 24 12.43 -3.44 2.31
C ARG A 24 11.40 -4.58 2.39
N GLU A 25 10.29 -4.50 1.66
CA GLU A 25 9.29 -5.58 1.64
C GLU A 25 9.83 -6.83 0.95
N HIS A 26 10.55 -6.70 -0.17
CA HIS A 26 11.21 -7.85 -0.80
C HIS A 26 12.20 -8.55 0.15
N ASN A 27 12.96 -7.76 0.92
CA ASN A 27 13.88 -8.29 1.93
C ASN A 27 13.15 -9.02 3.06
N LEU A 28 12.05 -8.43 3.57
CA LEU A 28 11.19 -9.07 4.57
C LEU A 28 10.60 -10.38 4.02
N ARG A 29 10.09 -10.36 2.80
CA ARG A 29 9.49 -11.53 2.13
C ARG A 29 10.48 -12.67 1.95
N ARG A 30 11.73 -12.39 1.53
CA ARG A 30 12.80 -13.41 1.45
C ARG A 30 13.17 -13.97 2.82
N SER A 31 13.01 -13.18 3.88
CA SER A 31 13.33 -13.58 5.24
C SER A 31 12.23 -14.35 5.96
N LEU A 32 11.06 -14.54 5.33
CA LEU A 32 9.92 -15.24 5.94
C LEU A 32 10.24 -16.70 6.26
N GLY A 33 11.08 -17.39 5.47
CA GLY A 33 11.64 -18.70 5.81
C GLY A 33 10.67 -19.68 6.50
N ASP A 34 10.95 -20.02 7.75
CA ASP A 34 10.13 -20.96 8.54
C ASP A 34 8.77 -20.41 8.99
N LEU A 35 8.57 -19.10 8.91
CA LEU A 35 7.32 -18.42 9.27
C LEU A 35 6.27 -18.49 8.16
N PHE A 36 6.64 -18.88 6.94
CA PHE A 36 5.70 -19.06 5.83
C PHE A 36 6.10 -20.26 4.97
N LYS A 37 5.64 -21.43 5.38
CA LYS A 37 5.92 -22.69 4.67
C LYS A 37 4.70 -23.11 3.89
N ARG A 38 4.91 -23.49 2.63
CA ARG A 38 3.88 -24.19 1.86
C ARG A 38 3.66 -25.57 2.48
N ASP A 39 2.43 -25.84 2.84
CA ASP A 39 1.98 -27.11 3.40
C ASP A 39 0.74 -27.55 2.61
N PRO A 40 0.88 -28.50 1.69
CA PRO A 40 -0.24 -28.97 0.86
C PRO A 40 -1.37 -29.61 1.68
N ASP A 41 -1.08 -30.05 2.91
CA ASP A 41 -2.05 -30.69 3.79
C ASP A 41 -2.77 -29.66 4.69
N ALA A 42 -2.31 -28.40 4.71
CA ALA A 42 -2.96 -27.31 5.41
C ALA A 42 -4.10 -26.71 4.56
N THR A 43 -5.23 -26.38 5.20
CA THR A 43 -6.41 -25.81 4.54
C THR A 43 -6.08 -24.58 3.71
N GLY A 44 -5.30 -23.64 4.26
CA GLY A 44 -4.87 -22.43 3.56
C GLY A 44 -3.61 -22.60 2.70
N GLY A 45 -3.13 -23.84 2.51
CA GLY A 45 -1.91 -24.14 1.76
C GLY A 45 -0.60 -23.72 2.44
N HIS A 46 -0.67 -23.09 3.61
CA HIS A 46 0.46 -22.52 4.33
C HIS A 46 0.37 -22.73 5.84
N THR A 47 1.53 -22.89 6.48
CA THR A 47 1.68 -22.92 7.94
C THR A 47 2.83 -22.03 8.40
N SER A 48 2.79 -21.63 9.67
CA SER A 48 3.82 -20.85 10.32
C SER A 48 4.22 -21.49 11.65
N THR A 49 5.51 -21.50 11.96
CA THR A 49 6.00 -21.93 13.28
C THR A 49 5.67 -20.92 14.39
N ASP A 50 5.41 -19.66 14.02
CA ASP A 50 5.02 -18.58 14.94
C ASP A 50 4.09 -17.58 14.22
N PRO A 51 2.76 -17.81 14.26
CA PRO A 51 1.81 -16.95 13.56
C PRO A 51 1.78 -15.50 14.05
N TYR A 52 2.17 -15.22 15.30
CA TYR A 52 2.22 -13.84 15.81
C TYR A 52 3.43 -13.11 15.24
N LYS A 53 4.61 -13.74 15.25
CA LYS A 53 5.78 -13.16 14.58
C LYS A 53 5.55 -12.97 13.08
N PHE A 54 4.86 -13.93 12.44
CA PHE A 54 4.50 -13.82 11.03
C PHE A 54 3.54 -12.66 10.77
N TYR A 55 2.53 -12.49 11.63
CA TYR A 55 1.64 -11.33 11.62
C TYR A 55 2.42 -10.01 11.67
N GLU A 56 3.30 -9.82 12.66
CA GLU A 56 4.09 -8.59 12.81
C GLU A 56 4.89 -8.27 11.54
N GLN A 57 5.49 -9.28 10.92
CA GLN A 57 6.22 -9.09 9.66
C GLN A 57 5.29 -8.68 8.51
N CYS A 58 4.08 -9.26 8.44
CA CYS A 58 3.12 -8.89 7.40
C CYS A 58 2.60 -7.46 7.56
N LEU A 59 2.44 -7.00 8.79
CA LEU A 59 2.05 -5.61 9.09
C LEU A 59 3.22 -4.66 8.81
N GLU A 60 4.46 -5.01 9.15
CA GLU A 60 5.66 -4.21 8.77
C GLU A 60 5.74 -4.03 7.24
N MET A 61 5.51 -5.10 6.46
CA MET A 61 5.49 -5.02 5.00
C MET A 61 4.42 -4.06 4.49
N SER A 62 3.20 -4.13 5.04
CA SER A 62 2.10 -3.26 4.64
C SER A 62 2.37 -1.80 5.00
N MET A 63 2.90 -1.55 6.20
CA MET A 63 3.31 -0.22 6.65
C MET A 63 4.36 0.40 5.72
N VAL A 64 5.38 -0.36 5.30
CA VAL A 64 6.38 0.12 4.34
C VAL A 64 5.75 0.52 3.02
N ARG A 65 4.81 -0.29 2.49
CA ARG A 65 4.12 0.00 1.22
C ARG A 65 3.27 1.26 1.31
N ILE A 66 2.49 1.39 2.37
CA ILE A 66 1.63 2.55 2.59
C ILE A 66 2.47 3.81 2.84
N ALA A 67 3.56 3.73 3.61
CA ALA A 67 4.45 4.87 3.81
C ALA A 67 5.07 5.38 2.49
N ARG A 68 5.42 4.47 1.56
CA ARG A 68 5.90 4.85 0.23
C ARG A 68 4.79 5.48 -0.61
N ALA A 69 3.56 4.96 -0.55
CA ALA A 69 2.40 5.53 -1.25
C ALA A 69 2.13 6.97 -0.76
N ARG A 70 2.08 7.16 0.57
CA ARG A 70 1.97 8.48 1.20
C ARG A 70 3.08 9.43 0.77
N ARG A 71 4.33 8.95 0.69
CA ARG A 71 5.44 9.80 0.22
C ARG A 71 5.30 10.20 -1.25
N ALA A 72 4.83 9.29 -2.10
CA ALA A 72 4.58 9.57 -3.51
C ALA A 72 3.44 10.59 -3.67
N LEU A 73 2.32 10.39 -2.97
CA LEU A 73 1.18 11.33 -2.92
C LEU A 73 1.63 12.73 -2.49
N ARG A 74 2.25 12.85 -1.31
CA ARG A 74 2.77 14.12 -0.78
C ARG A 74 3.86 14.76 -1.65
N GLY A 75 4.45 14.00 -2.57
CA GLY A 75 5.42 14.52 -3.52
C GLY A 75 4.78 15.34 -4.64
N GLY A 76 3.52 15.06 -4.99
CA GLY A 76 2.79 15.80 -6.04
C GLY A 76 3.34 15.64 -7.46
N HIS A 77 4.28 14.72 -7.68
CA HIS A 77 4.96 14.54 -8.97
C HIS A 77 4.25 13.56 -9.92
N TYR A 78 3.20 12.89 -9.44
CA TYR A 78 2.52 11.82 -10.16
C TYR A 78 1.02 12.05 -10.12
N GLU A 79 0.36 11.95 -11.26
CA GLU A 79 -1.11 11.91 -11.38
C GLU A 79 -1.66 10.53 -10.99
N LEU A 80 -0.83 9.48 -11.02
CA LEU A 80 -1.22 8.13 -10.59
C LEU A 80 -0.15 7.50 -9.68
N VAL A 81 -0.55 7.15 -8.46
CA VAL A 81 0.24 6.33 -7.53
C VAL A 81 -0.44 4.97 -7.40
N PHE A 82 0.14 3.94 -8.02
CA PHE A 82 -0.32 2.56 -7.85
C PHE A 82 0.50 1.87 -6.76
N ALA A 83 -0.12 1.51 -5.63
CA ALA A 83 0.54 0.82 -4.53
C ALA A 83 -0.09 -0.55 -4.25
N TYR A 84 0.76 -1.56 -4.10
CA TYR A 84 0.35 -2.93 -3.77
C TYR A 84 0.91 -3.37 -2.42
N THR A 85 0.09 -4.09 -1.66
CA THR A 85 0.53 -4.87 -0.50
C THR A 85 -0.15 -6.24 -0.49
N SER A 86 0.57 -7.25 0.00
CA SER A 86 0.05 -8.61 0.22
C SER A 86 -0.13 -8.97 1.69
N GLY A 87 0.04 -8.01 2.61
CA GLY A 87 0.08 -8.30 4.04
C GLY A 87 -1.20 -8.97 4.56
N LEU A 88 -2.38 -8.49 4.16
CA LEU A 88 -3.65 -9.10 4.56
C LEU A 88 -3.84 -10.52 4.00
N ASP A 89 -3.50 -10.75 2.73
CA ASP A 89 -3.58 -12.07 2.10
C ASP A 89 -2.71 -13.09 2.85
N LEU A 90 -1.46 -12.71 3.10
CA LEU A 90 -0.51 -13.54 3.84
C LEU A 90 -0.99 -13.85 5.25
N VAL A 91 -1.42 -12.85 6.01
CA VAL A 91 -2.01 -13.04 7.35
C VAL A 91 -3.18 -14.01 7.27
N GLY A 92 -4.06 -13.82 6.30
CA GLY A 92 -5.25 -14.63 6.15
C GLY A 92 -4.93 -16.12 5.91
N HIS A 93 -3.93 -16.45 5.08
CA HIS A 93 -3.52 -17.84 4.84
C HIS A 93 -3.02 -18.56 6.10
N VAL A 94 -2.34 -17.85 7.01
CA VAL A 94 -1.73 -18.45 8.21
C VAL A 94 -2.65 -18.40 9.42
N THR A 95 -3.55 -17.41 9.49
CA THR A 95 -4.33 -17.10 10.70
C THR A 95 -5.83 -17.33 10.52
N TYR A 96 -6.24 -18.09 9.51
CA TYR A 96 -7.65 -18.38 9.21
C TYR A 96 -8.43 -18.99 10.37
N ASP A 97 -7.76 -19.74 11.25
CA ASP A 97 -8.34 -20.34 12.46
C ASP A 97 -8.25 -19.43 13.69
N ARG A 98 -7.76 -18.19 13.53
CA ARG A 98 -7.52 -17.19 14.57
C ARG A 98 -8.22 -15.87 14.24
N PRO A 99 -9.55 -15.81 14.38
CA PRO A 99 -10.34 -14.64 13.97
C PRO A 99 -9.94 -13.34 14.68
N ALA A 100 -9.45 -13.41 15.92
CA ALA A 100 -8.97 -12.23 16.64
C ALA A 100 -7.72 -11.61 15.98
N LEU A 101 -6.81 -12.43 15.45
CA LEU A 101 -5.59 -11.96 14.80
C LEU A 101 -5.87 -11.43 13.39
N GLN A 102 -6.80 -12.07 12.66
CA GLN A 102 -7.30 -11.51 11.40
C GLN A 102 -7.98 -10.16 11.62
N ARG A 103 -8.83 -10.05 12.66
CA ARG A 103 -9.49 -8.79 12.98
C ARG A 103 -8.50 -7.69 13.31
N ALA A 104 -7.48 -8.00 14.11
CA ALA A 104 -6.40 -7.05 14.41
C ALA A 104 -5.68 -6.57 13.13
N ALA A 105 -5.40 -7.47 12.18
CA ALA A 105 -4.77 -7.07 10.91
C ALA A 105 -5.65 -6.12 10.08
N TYR A 106 -6.96 -6.37 10.05
CA TYR A 106 -7.91 -5.47 9.39
C TYR A 106 -7.97 -4.12 10.08
N ASP A 107 -8.02 -4.09 11.41
CA ASP A 107 -8.08 -2.84 12.18
C ASP A 107 -6.79 -2.01 12.01
N GLU A 108 -5.61 -2.65 11.96
CA GLU A 108 -4.33 -1.95 11.68
C GLU A 108 -4.23 -1.45 10.23
N LEU A 109 -4.67 -2.24 9.24
CA LEU A 109 -4.70 -1.74 7.86
C LEU A 109 -5.71 -0.61 7.67
N ASP A 110 -6.85 -0.64 8.35
CA ASP A 110 -7.81 0.46 8.35
C ASP A 110 -7.17 1.74 8.90
N GLU A 111 -6.39 1.65 9.98
CA GLU A 111 -5.62 2.78 10.51
C GLU A 111 -4.61 3.32 9.49
N PHE A 112 -3.80 2.45 8.88
CA PHE A 112 -2.80 2.88 7.88
C PHE A 112 -3.43 3.51 6.64
N VAL A 113 -4.58 2.98 6.18
CA VAL A 113 -5.35 3.55 5.08
C VAL A 113 -5.98 4.88 5.49
N GLY A 114 -6.45 5.00 6.73
CA GLY A 114 -6.91 6.27 7.31
C GLY A 114 -5.82 7.34 7.27
N GLU A 115 -4.59 7.01 7.66
CA GLU A 115 -3.45 7.93 7.57
C GLU A 115 -3.07 8.33 6.13
N LEU A 116 -3.28 7.44 5.16
CA LEU A 116 -3.12 7.75 3.73
C LEU A 116 -4.24 8.69 3.26
N ARG A 117 -5.47 8.43 3.68
CA ARG A 117 -6.63 9.26 3.35
C ARG A 117 -6.47 10.68 3.90
N ASP A 118 -5.91 10.83 5.10
CA ASP A 118 -5.61 12.14 5.69
C ASP A 118 -4.56 12.96 4.92
N ASP A 119 -3.80 12.32 4.02
CA ASP A 119 -2.84 12.99 3.13
C ASP A 119 -3.47 13.49 1.82
N LEU A 120 -4.70 13.07 1.50
CA LEU A 120 -5.42 13.47 0.29
C LEU A 120 -5.90 14.93 0.42
N THR A 121 -5.94 15.61 -0.71
CA THR A 121 -6.61 16.90 -0.90
C THR A 121 -7.97 16.69 -1.56
N ASP A 122 -8.76 17.76 -1.69
CA ASP A 122 -10.06 17.73 -2.40
C ASP A 122 -9.92 17.43 -3.92
N GLU A 123 -8.70 17.43 -4.46
CA GLU A 123 -8.39 17.14 -5.87
C GLU A 123 -7.85 15.71 -6.07
N ASP A 124 -7.62 14.97 -4.99
CA ASP A 124 -7.08 13.61 -5.03
C ASP A 124 -8.19 12.57 -4.87
N GLU A 125 -8.08 11.46 -5.60
CA GLU A 125 -8.98 10.31 -5.48
C GLU A 125 -8.24 9.07 -4.99
N LEU A 126 -8.85 8.33 -4.06
CA LEU A 126 -8.36 7.06 -3.55
C LEU A 126 -9.27 5.92 -4.02
N LEU A 127 -8.66 4.91 -4.64
CA LEU A 127 -9.30 3.64 -4.99
C LEU A 127 -8.56 2.49 -4.31
N LEU A 128 -9.29 1.69 -3.54
CA LEU A 128 -8.85 0.46 -2.90
C LEU A 128 -9.47 -0.73 -3.64
N VAL A 129 -8.64 -1.67 -4.05
CA VAL A 129 -9.08 -2.88 -4.78
C VAL A 129 -8.36 -4.09 -4.22
N SER A 130 -9.09 -5.18 -3.98
CA SER A 130 -8.52 -6.52 -3.87
C SER A 130 -8.78 -7.28 -5.17
N ASP A 131 -7.84 -8.13 -5.57
CA ASP A 131 -8.00 -9.02 -6.73
C ASP A 131 -8.85 -10.25 -6.42
N HIS A 132 -8.91 -10.63 -5.15
CA HIS A 132 -9.72 -11.72 -4.63
C HIS A 132 -10.06 -11.49 -3.14
N GLY A 133 -10.75 -12.47 -2.57
CA GLY A 133 -11.14 -12.54 -1.17
C GLY A 133 -10.47 -13.74 -0.53
N LEU A 134 -10.70 -13.92 0.77
CA LEU A 134 -10.17 -15.06 1.49
C LEU A 134 -11.19 -15.56 2.50
N GLN A 135 -11.52 -16.85 2.43
CA GLN A 135 -12.40 -17.53 3.37
C GLN A 135 -11.77 -18.85 3.81
N ASP A 136 -11.74 -19.07 5.13
CA ASP A 136 -11.15 -20.27 5.73
C ASP A 136 -9.70 -20.54 5.27
N GLY A 137 -8.96 -19.48 4.97
CA GLY A 137 -7.56 -19.53 4.52
C GLY A 137 -7.39 -19.77 3.01
N VAL A 138 -8.48 -19.85 2.24
CA VAL A 138 -8.49 -20.15 0.81
C VAL A 138 -9.02 -18.97 0.02
N HIS A 139 -8.43 -18.71 -1.15
CA HIS A 139 -8.88 -17.68 -2.08
C HIS A 139 -10.31 -17.92 -2.55
N THR A 140 -11.10 -16.86 -2.64
CA THR A 140 -12.45 -16.85 -3.22
C THR A 140 -12.46 -16.04 -4.51
N ASP A 141 -13.47 -16.24 -5.36
CA ASP A 141 -13.68 -15.43 -6.57
C ASP A 141 -14.32 -14.05 -6.29
N GLU A 142 -14.52 -13.72 -5.01
CA GLU A 142 -15.09 -12.45 -4.55
C GLU A 142 -14.00 -11.42 -4.38
N ALA A 143 -14.18 -10.19 -4.85
CA ALA A 143 -13.23 -9.11 -4.72
C ALA A 143 -13.84 -7.95 -3.93
N MET A 144 -13.00 -7.03 -3.43
CA MET A 144 -13.45 -5.80 -2.78
C MET A 144 -13.02 -4.60 -3.60
N VAL A 145 -13.92 -3.63 -3.74
CA VAL A 145 -13.63 -2.29 -4.24
C VAL A 145 -14.22 -1.26 -3.28
N ALA A 146 -13.45 -0.22 -2.99
CA ALA A 146 -13.88 0.95 -2.23
C ALA A 146 -13.12 2.18 -2.73
N GLY A 147 -13.69 3.37 -2.59
CA GLY A 147 -13.01 4.59 -3.00
C GLY A 147 -13.70 5.85 -2.51
N THR A 148 -13.11 7.00 -2.84
CA THR A 148 -13.63 8.34 -2.51
C THR A 148 -14.64 8.84 -3.54
N GLU A 149 -14.47 8.49 -4.82
CA GLU A 149 -15.39 8.82 -5.90
C GLU A 149 -16.35 7.67 -6.22
N GLU A 150 -17.66 7.91 -6.04
CA GLU A 150 -18.71 6.88 -6.19
C GLU A 150 -18.82 6.40 -7.64
N SER A 151 -18.70 7.31 -8.62
CA SER A 151 -18.82 6.95 -10.03
C SER A 151 -17.70 6.03 -10.51
N MET A 152 -16.50 6.13 -9.93
CA MET A 152 -15.38 5.22 -10.19
C MET A 152 -15.69 3.81 -9.66
N ILE A 153 -16.28 3.70 -8.47
CA ILE A 153 -16.65 2.42 -7.86
C ILE A 153 -17.76 1.74 -8.69
N GLU A 154 -18.80 2.48 -9.06
CA GLU A 154 -19.92 1.98 -9.86
C GLU A 154 -19.51 1.47 -11.25
N ALA A 155 -18.38 1.95 -11.79
CA ALA A 155 -17.84 1.48 -13.06
C ALA A 155 -17.10 0.12 -12.95
N ILE A 156 -16.87 -0.39 -11.74
CA ILE A 156 -16.08 -1.60 -11.49
C ILE A 156 -17.00 -2.75 -11.07
N ASP A 157 -17.50 -3.49 -12.06
CA ASP A 157 -18.23 -4.75 -11.83
C ASP A 157 -17.30 -5.95 -11.61
N SER A 158 -16.04 -5.85 -12.05
CA SER A 158 -15.04 -6.92 -11.99
C SER A 158 -13.62 -6.35 -11.98
N VAL A 159 -12.65 -7.12 -11.47
CA VAL A 159 -11.22 -6.75 -11.44
C VAL A 159 -10.66 -6.37 -12.82
N VAL A 160 -11.24 -6.90 -13.90
CA VAL A 160 -10.82 -6.54 -15.28
C VAL A 160 -11.28 -5.13 -15.70
N ASN A 161 -12.26 -4.55 -15.00
CA ASN A 161 -12.79 -3.21 -15.27
C ASN A 161 -11.98 -2.11 -14.59
N VAL A 162 -11.20 -2.43 -13.56
CA VAL A 162 -10.41 -1.49 -12.74
C VAL A 162 -9.57 -0.56 -13.62
N ARG A 163 -8.87 -1.13 -14.61
CA ARG A 163 -8.04 -0.35 -15.53
C ARG A 163 -8.86 0.70 -16.28
N SER A 164 -10.01 0.31 -16.82
CA SER A 164 -10.85 1.24 -17.60
C SER A 164 -11.49 2.31 -16.72
N ALA A 165 -11.82 2.01 -15.46
CA ALA A 165 -12.29 3.00 -14.50
C ALA A 165 -11.21 4.05 -14.18
N VAL A 166 -9.98 3.62 -13.90
CA VAL A 166 -8.84 4.54 -13.67
C VAL A 166 -8.54 5.38 -14.92
N GLU A 167 -8.57 4.77 -16.11
CA GLU A 167 -8.37 5.51 -17.37
C GLU A 167 -9.47 6.54 -17.63
N ALA A 168 -10.72 6.25 -17.24
CA ALA A 168 -11.83 7.17 -17.37
C ALA A 168 -11.67 8.38 -16.44
N GLU A 169 -11.32 8.15 -15.17
CA GLU A 169 -11.11 9.22 -14.18
C GLU A 169 -9.99 10.17 -14.60
N LEU A 170 -8.82 9.62 -14.93
CA LEU A 170 -7.67 10.40 -15.41
C LEU A 170 -7.99 11.16 -16.71
N GLY A 171 -9.03 10.76 -17.44
CA GLY A 171 -9.51 11.44 -18.64
C GLY A 171 -10.54 12.53 -18.37
N SER A 172 -11.30 12.45 -17.27
CA SER A 172 -12.32 13.42 -16.88
C SER A 172 -11.79 14.52 -15.97
N THR A 173 -10.82 14.20 -15.14
CA THR A 173 -10.32 15.06 -14.06
C THR A 173 -8.82 15.21 -14.17
N ASP A 174 -8.34 16.44 -13.95
CA ASP A 174 -6.91 16.73 -13.88
C ASP A 174 -6.46 16.58 -12.43
N HIS A 175 -5.64 15.56 -12.16
CA HIS A 175 -5.04 15.30 -10.85
C HIS A 175 -3.58 15.74 -10.79
N SER A 176 -3.12 16.56 -11.74
CA SER A 176 -1.78 17.11 -11.68
C SER A 176 -1.71 18.15 -10.56
N SER A 177 -0.72 18.00 -9.68
CA SER A 177 -0.52 19.01 -8.64
C SER A 177 0.26 20.18 -9.23
N ASP A 178 -0.27 21.39 -9.05
CA ASP A 178 0.45 22.65 -9.26
C ASP A 178 1.54 22.89 -8.20
N GLN A 179 1.92 21.86 -7.43
CA GLN A 179 3.06 21.94 -6.51
C GLN A 179 4.38 21.89 -7.30
N GLU A 180 4.57 22.85 -8.21
CA GLU A 180 5.89 23.37 -8.53
C GLU A 180 6.61 23.63 -7.21
N GLU A 181 7.82 23.07 -7.09
CA GLU A 181 8.80 23.30 -6.04
C GLU A 181 8.25 24.18 -4.91
N LYS A 182 7.61 23.57 -3.89
CA LYS A 182 7.76 24.11 -2.55
C LYS A 182 9.26 24.01 -2.26
N SER A 183 9.99 25.00 -2.78
CA SER A 183 11.29 25.44 -2.33
C SER A 183 11.24 25.24 -0.84
N PHE A 184 12.16 24.44 -0.32
CA PHE A 184 12.45 24.43 1.10
C PHE A 184 12.79 25.88 1.44
N SER A 185 11.76 26.70 1.68
CA SER A 185 11.90 28.13 1.86
C SER A 185 12.86 28.23 3.01
N GLU A 186 13.94 29.00 2.81
CA GLU A 186 15.04 29.21 3.74
C GLU A 186 14.48 29.38 5.15
N THR A 187 14.31 28.25 5.84
CA THR A 187 13.87 28.25 7.23
C THR A 187 15.08 28.80 7.93
N ASN A 188 14.89 29.97 8.53
CA ASN A 188 15.93 30.87 9.03
C ASN A 188 17.09 30.06 9.60
N SER A 189 18.17 29.90 8.82
CA SER A 189 19.24 28.92 9.08
C SER A 189 19.83 29.08 10.49
N ALA A 190 19.78 30.30 11.02
CA ALA A 190 20.17 30.65 12.37
C ALA A 190 19.30 30.01 13.47
N GLU A 191 17.99 29.88 13.26
CA GLU A 191 17.05 29.27 14.21
C GLU A 191 17.22 27.75 14.25
N VAL A 192 17.35 27.12 13.08
CA VAL A 192 17.65 25.69 12.96
C VAL A 192 19.01 25.37 13.58
N LYS A 193 20.02 26.22 13.33
CA LYS A 193 21.34 26.06 13.93
C LYS A 193 21.29 26.17 15.46
N GLY A 194 20.56 27.15 16.00
CA GLY A 194 20.39 27.29 17.44
C GLY A 194 19.73 26.07 18.09
N GLN A 195 18.69 25.53 17.45
CA GLN A 195 18.04 24.30 17.91
C GLN A 195 18.97 23.09 17.87
N LEU A 196 19.83 22.98 16.85
CA LEU A 196 20.80 21.88 16.74
C LEU A 196 21.95 22.00 17.76
N GLU A 197 22.41 23.23 18.05
CA GLU A 197 23.38 23.50 19.13
C GLU A 197 22.78 23.18 20.50
N ASP A 198 21.52 23.58 20.77
CA ASP A 198 20.82 23.29 22.03
C ASP A 198 20.62 21.78 22.25
N LEU A 199 20.46 21.02 21.16
CA LEU A 199 20.36 19.55 21.19
C LEU A 199 21.74 18.85 21.18
N GLY A 200 22.84 19.58 21.07
CA GLY A 200 24.21 19.06 21.10
C GLY A 200 24.68 18.37 19.82
N TYR A 201 24.03 18.63 18.68
CA TYR A 201 24.43 18.12 17.37
C TYR A 201 25.48 18.98 16.65
N LEU A 202 25.72 20.21 17.14
CA LEU A 202 26.73 21.18 16.69
C LEU A 202 27.45 21.77 17.92
#